data_AF-A0A6J4FSK2-F1
#
_entry.id   AF-A0A6J4FSK2-F1
#
_cell.length_a   1.000
_cell.length_b   1.000
_cell.length_c   1.000
_cell.angle_alpha   90.00
_cell.angle_beta   90.00
_cell.angle_gamma   90.00
#
_symmetry.space_group_name_H-M   'P 1'
#
loop_
_entity.id
_entity.type
_entity.pdbx_description
1 polymer ?
#
loop_
_entity_poly.entity_id
_entity_poly.type
_entity_poly.pdbx_seq_one_letter_code
_entity_poly.pdbx_strand_id
1 'polypeptide(L)'
;MKRLLIPALLALAVAASPAQAGWDEAKAAFSRQDWPVALRELQPLAQSGHVEAQARLGYMLLNGIGVARNEAEAVRLLSIAADKNDPLAQFAMGTAYFAGKGVTADRDRALIMFLRAADQNQPNALNNLGQIHFQGVGVPKDEAKGLTYLRRAADQGIPASWETIGIAYWFGRGVPQNPAEAVPWLKKAAEKGLMTAQNLYGAALWNGNGTAKNQTEAVKWFERAGNQGDGSSLFNVGQAYLNGVGVPRDIEKGYYYLSLAARQAKPQDIARFAEARDKAKASTNPDQEQRANARAAQWKPGRDGGGEAVSGPQSATAGGQTALPAAPERPKVSSGSGFAVNADGIVLTNSHVVKSCRNIHVTIGDTGRAEAAVLVARDEANDLAALKTSLRPADIARFREDKPIRSGDQVVVVGFPLSALLSREPNITDGVISALAGIRGDKRHYQLTAPIQPGNSGGPVVDMSGSVVGVVVSKLNASRVAERTGDIPQNVNFAIKSELARKFLTDNFLPYSTAPATPTMSAADVGDKIRKVTAFIECDG
;
A
#
# COMPACT_ATOMS: atom_id res chain seq x y z
N MET A 1 -9.28 -50.98 -58.58
CA MET A 1 -8.42 -50.89 -57.38
C MET A 1 -8.49 -49.47 -56.85
N LYS A 2 -9.23 -49.22 -55.76
CA LYS A 2 -9.34 -47.90 -55.11
C LYS A 2 -8.19 -47.78 -54.08
N ARG A 3 -7.33 -46.75 -54.21
CA ARG A 3 -6.33 -46.40 -53.20
C ARG A 3 -6.96 -45.45 -52.19
N LEU A 4 -6.99 -45.87 -50.92
CA LEU A 4 -7.32 -45.05 -49.76
C LEU A 4 -6.16 -44.07 -49.50
N LEU A 5 -6.48 -42.78 -49.36
CA LEU A 5 -5.60 -41.76 -48.78
C LEU A 5 -6.08 -41.49 -47.35
N ILE A 6 -5.22 -41.75 -46.36
CA ILE A 6 -5.43 -41.38 -44.96
C ILE A 6 -4.63 -40.09 -44.73
N PRO A 7 -5.24 -38.98 -44.26
CA PRO A 7 -4.47 -37.78 -43.91
C PRO A 7 -3.86 -37.96 -42.51
N ALA A 8 -2.56 -37.77 -42.41
CA ALA A 8 -1.85 -37.69 -41.14
C ALA A 8 -2.12 -36.34 -40.47
N LEU A 9 -2.75 -36.35 -39.29
CA LEU A 9 -2.81 -35.18 -38.40
C LEU A 9 -1.42 -34.96 -37.78
N LEU A 10 -0.80 -33.83 -38.11
CA LEU A 10 0.40 -33.33 -37.43
C LEU A 10 -0.01 -32.64 -36.12
N ALA A 11 0.29 -33.25 -34.97
CA ALA A 11 0.19 -32.58 -33.68
C ALA A 11 1.47 -31.75 -33.44
N LEU A 12 1.35 -30.42 -33.47
CA LEU A 12 2.43 -29.51 -33.07
C LEU A 12 2.52 -29.47 -31.53
N ALA A 13 3.54 -30.12 -30.98
CA ALA A 13 3.94 -29.94 -29.58
C ALA A 13 4.80 -28.68 -29.47
N VAL A 14 4.26 -27.61 -28.87
CA VAL A 14 5.03 -26.39 -28.55
C VAL A 14 5.85 -26.68 -27.30
N ALA A 15 7.17 -26.85 -27.43
CA ALA A 15 8.07 -26.94 -26.29
C ALA A 15 8.23 -25.56 -25.63
N ALA A 16 8.00 -25.48 -24.31
CA ALA A 16 8.20 -24.25 -23.54
C ALA A 16 9.68 -23.83 -23.54
N SER A 17 9.95 -22.53 -23.59
CA SER A 17 11.32 -22.00 -23.53
C SER A 17 11.96 -22.25 -22.15
N PRO A 18 13.30 -22.35 -22.04
CA PRO A 18 13.98 -22.54 -20.76
C PRO A 18 13.63 -21.45 -19.72
N ALA A 19 13.41 -20.21 -20.17
CA ALA A 19 13.01 -19.10 -19.29
C ALA A 19 11.59 -19.29 -18.74
N GLN A 20 10.66 -19.82 -19.55
CA GLN A 20 9.30 -20.13 -19.10
C GLN A 20 9.29 -21.29 -18.11
N ALA A 21 10.07 -22.34 -18.37
CA ALA A 21 10.23 -23.48 -17.47
C ALA A 21 10.82 -23.05 -16.11
N GLY A 22 11.83 -22.18 -16.12
CA GLY A 22 12.41 -21.60 -14.89
C GLY A 22 11.40 -20.75 -14.11
N TRP A 23 10.54 -19.99 -14.80
CA TRP A 23 9.49 -19.20 -14.14
C TRP A 23 8.41 -20.06 -13.46
N ASP A 24 7.96 -21.12 -14.14
CA ASP A 24 6.92 -21.99 -13.59
C ASP A 24 7.42 -22.71 -12.33
N GLU A 25 8.67 -23.17 -12.34
CA GLU A 25 9.28 -23.76 -11.14
C GLU A 25 9.52 -22.71 -10.05
N ALA A 26 9.96 -21.50 -10.39
CA ALA A 26 10.10 -20.40 -9.42
C ALA A 26 8.79 -20.11 -8.68
N LYS A 27 7.67 -20.01 -9.40
CA LYS A 27 6.33 -19.79 -8.79
C LYS A 27 5.91 -20.95 -7.91
N ALA A 28 6.10 -22.18 -8.38
CA ALA A 28 5.71 -23.38 -7.64
C ALA A 28 6.54 -23.50 -6.35
N ALA A 29 7.85 -23.29 -6.42
CA ALA A 29 8.77 -23.25 -5.29
C ALA A 29 8.40 -22.17 -4.29
N PHE A 30 8.10 -20.96 -4.76
CA PHE A 30 7.65 -19.87 -3.89
C PHE A 30 6.34 -20.21 -3.18
N SER A 31 5.39 -20.84 -3.87
CA SER A 31 4.07 -21.17 -3.31
C SER A 31 4.14 -22.30 -2.28
N ARG A 32 5.00 -23.29 -2.49
CA ARG A 32 5.27 -24.38 -1.54
C ARG A 32 6.34 -24.04 -0.49
N GLN A 33 6.82 -22.79 -0.50
CA GLN A 33 7.80 -22.25 0.46
C GLN A 33 9.17 -22.93 0.42
N ASP A 34 9.51 -23.50 -0.73
CA ASP A 34 10.84 -24.01 -1.03
C ASP A 34 11.75 -22.84 -1.41
N TRP A 35 12.15 -22.08 -0.38
CA TRP A 35 12.87 -20.82 -0.58
C TRP A 35 14.23 -20.97 -1.28
N PRO A 36 15.03 -22.03 -1.03
CA PRO A 36 16.28 -22.24 -1.77
C PRO A 36 16.04 -22.40 -3.27
N VAL A 37 15.05 -23.21 -3.68
CA VAL A 37 14.73 -23.38 -5.10
C VAL A 37 14.13 -22.10 -5.67
N ALA A 38 13.19 -21.47 -4.96
CA ALA A 38 12.59 -20.21 -5.40
C ALA A 38 13.66 -19.14 -5.63
N LEU A 39 14.62 -18.98 -4.71
CA LEU A 39 15.72 -18.02 -4.85
C LEU A 39 16.59 -18.33 -6.08
N ARG A 40 16.98 -19.60 -6.25
CA ARG A 40 17.82 -20.05 -7.37
C ARG A 40 17.20 -19.73 -8.72
N GLU A 41 15.90 -19.98 -8.88
CA GLU A 41 15.19 -19.75 -10.14
C GLU A 41 14.84 -18.26 -10.35
N LEU A 42 14.46 -17.54 -9.29
CA LEU A 42 14.05 -16.13 -9.37
C LEU A 42 15.22 -15.18 -9.70
N GLN A 43 16.42 -15.46 -9.19
CA GLN A 43 17.55 -14.56 -9.32
C GLN A 43 17.97 -14.26 -10.78
N PRO A 44 18.21 -15.25 -11.66
CA PRO A 44 18.54 -14.99 -13.07
C PRO A 44 17.38 -14.31 -13.82
N LEU A 45 16.13 -14.66 -13.50
CA LEU A 45 14.94 -14.03 -14.10
C LEU A 45 14.80 -12.56 -13.70
N ALA A 46 15.04 -12.23 -12.44
CA ALA A 46 14.99 -10.85 -11.96
C ALA A 46 16.09 -9.99 -12.61
N GLN A 47 17.28 -10.58 -12.83
CA GLN A 47 18.40 -9.93 -13.51
C GLN A 47 18.12 -9.67 -15.00
N SER A 48 17.37 -10.55 -15.68
CA SER A 48 16.96 -10.35 -17.07
C SER A 48 15.79 -9.37 -17.24
N GLY A 49 15.25 -8.82 -16.15
CA GLY A 49 14.17 -7.84 -16.17
C GLY A 49 12.75 -8.43 -16.09
N HIS A 50 12.62 -9.72 -15.77
CA HIS A 50 11.31 -10.36 -15.58
C HIS A 50 10.58 -9.77 -14.37
N VAL A 51 9.52 -9.02 -14.63
CA VAL A 51 8.82 -8.16 -13.64
C VAL A 51 8.35 -8.93 -12.41
N GLU A 52 7.65 -10.05 -12.62
CA GLU A 52 7.10 -10.85 -11.52
C GLU A 52 8.21 -11.54 -10.71
N ALA A 53 9.37 -11.78 -11.32
CA ALA A 53 10.52 -12.36 -10.63
C ALA A 53 11.23 -11.30 -9.78
N GLN A 54 11.34 -10.07 -10.28
CA GLN A 54 11.80 -8.91 -9.52
C GLN A 54 10.88 -8.66 -8.31
N ALA A 55 9.56 -8.74 -8.49
CA ALA A 55 8.60 -8.60 -7.41
C ALA A 55 8.78 -9.65 -6.31
N ARG A 56 8.88 -10.93 -6.67
CA ARG A 56 9.04 -12.04 -5.71
C ARG A 56 10.40 -12.01 -5.01
N LEU A 57 11.48 -11.79 -5.75
CA LEU A 57 12.82 -11.67 -5.16
C LEU A 57 12.90 -10.46 -4.23
N GLY A 58 12.37 -9.31 -4.66
CA GLY A 58 12.29 -8.12 -3.84
C GLY A 58 11.49 -8.34 -2.56
N TYR A 59 10.36 -9.07 -2.64
CA TYR A 59 9.57 -9.45 -1.47
C TYR A 59 10.34 -10.37 -0.51
N MET A 60 11.09 -11.34 -1.03
CA MET A 60 11.95 -12.20 -0.22
C MET A 60 13.04 -11.41 0.51
N LEU A 61 13.73 -10.51 -0.19
CA LEU A 61 14.77 -9.65 0.39
C LEU A 61 14.22 -8.66 1.43
N LEU A 62 13.01 -8.12 1.22
CA LEU A 62 12.39 -7.19 2.16
C LEU A 62 12.08 -7.86 3.50
N ASN A 63 11.67 -9.13 3.46
CA ASN A 63 11.16 -9.90 4.60
C ASN A 63 12.16 -10.92 5.16
N GLY A 64 13.31 -11.12 4.50
CA GLY A 64 14.30 -12.12 4.92
C GLY A 64 13.85 -13.57 4.70
N ILE A 65 13.04 -13.83 3.66
CA ILE A 65 12.45 -15.15 3.40
C ILE A 65 13.45 -15.99 2.58
N GLY A 66 14.12 -16.93 3.25
CA GLY A 66 15.11 -17.83 2.62
C GLY A 66 16.35 -17.15 2.03
N VAL A 67 16.50 -15.85 2.28
CA VAL A 67 17.64 -15.02 1.89
C VAL A 67 17.87 -13.98 2.98
N ALA A 68 19.12 -13.54 3.16
CA ALA A 68 19.41 -12.45 4.07
C ALA A 68 18.64 -11.20 3.68
N ARG A 69 18.12 -10.49 4.69
CA ARG A 69 17.35 -9.27 4.47
C ARG A 69 18.22 -8.20 3.81
N ASN A 70 17.73 -7.59 2.74
CA ASN A 70 18.39 -6.47 2.06
C ASN A 70 17.32 -5.47 1.61
N GLU A 71 17.06 -4.47 2.45
CA GLU A 71 15.97 -3.52 2.20
C GLU A 71 16.24 -2.61 1.00
N ALA A 72 17.49 -2.23 0.76
CA ALA A 72 17.85 -1.35 -0.37
C ALA A 72 17.62 -2.05 -1.72
N GLU A 73 18.13 -3.27 -1.86
CA GLU A 73 17.92 -4.06 -3.08
C GLU A 73 16.46 -4.48 -3.26
N ALA A 74 15.78 -4.81 -2.15
CA ALA A 74 14.35 -5.07 -2.17
C ALA A 74 13.57 -3.88 -2.73
N VAL A 75 13.79 -2.68 -2.19
CA VAL A 75 13.11 -1.46 -2.64
C VAL A 75 13.41 -1.18 -4.11
N ARG A 76 14.65 -1.37 -4.56
CA ARG A 76 15.01 -1.20 -5.98
C ARG A 76 14.20 -2.14 -6.88
N LEU A 77 14.21 -3.44 -6.61
CA LEU A 77 13.49 -4.45 -7.41
C LEU A 77 11.97 -4.25 -7.35
N LEU A 78 11.45 -3.99 -6.15
CA LEU A 78 10.02 -3.76 -5.92
C LEU A 78 9.53 -2.47 -6.58
N SER A 79 10.33 -1.40 -6.61
CA SER A 79 9.94 -0.14 -7.27
C SER A 79 9.82 -0.37 -8.78
N ILE A 80 10.81 -1.02 -9.41
CA ILE A 80 10.78 -1.35 -10.84
C ILE A 80 9.53 -2.19 -11.18
N ALA A 81 9.24 -3.21 -10.37
CA ALA A 81 8.09 -4.07 -10.60
C ALA A 81 6.75 -3.35 -10.34
N ALA A 82 6.66 -2.52 -9.30
CA ALA A 82 5.46 -1.75 -8.98
C ALA A 82 5.13 -0.69 -10.05
N ASP A 83 6.17 -0.06 -10.64
CA ASP A 83 6.03 0.89 -11.75
C ASP A 83 5.54 0.20 -13.02
N LYS A 84 5.91 -1.07 -13.23
CA LYS A 84 5.37 -1.97 -14.26
C LYS A 84 4.05 -2.64 -13.87
N ASN A 85 3.39 -2.09 -12.85
CA ASN A 85 2.07 -2.50 -12.37
C ASN A 85 1.98 -3.89 -11.73
N ASP A 86 3.09 -4.47 -11.24
CA ASP A 86 3.02 -5.76 -10.54
C ASP A 86 2.30 -5.62 -9.18
N PRO A 87 1.25 -6.43 -8.92
CA PRO A 87 0.43 -6.29 -7.71
C PRO A 87 1.15 -6.71 -6.43
N LEU A 88 2.03 -7.72 -6.48
CA LEU A 88 2.81 -8.14 -5.32
C LEU A 88 3.81 -7.04 -4.94
N ALA A 89 4.45 -6.43 -5.93
CA ALA A 89 5.40 -5.36 -5.74
C ALA A 89 4.74 -4.10 -5.19
N GLN A 90 3.57 -3.71 -5.71
CA GLN A 90 2.76 -2.62 -5.16
C GLN A 90 2.39 -2.89 -3.70
N PHE A 91 1.88 -4.08 -3.37
CA PHE A 91 1.60 -4.44 -1.98
C PHE A 91 2.84 -4.36 -1.08
N ALA A 92 3.97 -4.88 -1.55
CA ALA A 92 5.23 -4.89 -0.80
C ALA A 92 5.77 -3.47 -0.59
N MET A 93 5.71 -2.61 -1.60
CA MET A 93 6.04 -1.19 -1.49
C MET A 93 5.07 -0.46 -0.55
N GLY A 94 3.79 -0.80 -0.57
CA GLY A 94 2.82 -0.28 0.40
C GLY A 94 3.21 -0.61 1.83
N THR A 95 3.63 -1.86 2.07
CA THR A 95 4.13 -2.30 3.37
C THR A 95 5.45 -1.61 3.75
N ALA A 96 6.35 -1.42 2.78
CA ALA A 96 7.62 -0.74 2.98
C ALA A 96 7.41 0.72 3.38
N TYR A 97 6.56 1.47 2.67
CA TYR A 97 6.19 2.84 3.03
C TYR A 97 5.43 2.91 4.36
N PHE A 98 4.55 1.95 4.67
CA PHE A 98 3.81 1.96 5.93
C PHE A 98 4.75 1.82 7.14
N ALA A 99 5.73 0.92 7.02
CA ALA A 99 6.65 0.57 8.11
C ALA A 99 7.99 1.33 8.09
N GLY A 100 8.28 2.08 7.02
CA GLY A 100 9.59 2.71 6.81
C GLY A 100 10.75 1.73 6.57
N LYS A 101 10.48 0.61 5.87
CA LYS A 101 11.49 -0.44 5.59
C LYS A 101 12.18 -0.14 4.26
N GLY A 102 13.47 0.21 4.28
CA GLY A 102 14.25 0.59 3.07
C GLY A 102 13.85 1.91 2.41
N VAL A 103 12.78 2.56 2.88
CA VAL A 103 12.27 3.85 2.44
C VAL A 103 11.82 4.66 3.65
N THR A 104 11.75 5.99 3.52
CA THR A 104 11.12 6.83 4.54
C THR A 104 9.65 6.43 4.70
N ALA A 105 9.19 6.29 5.94
CA ALA A 105 7.80 5.98 6.23
C ALA A 105 6.87 7.06 5.68
N ASP A 106 5.84 6.63 4.95
CA ASP A 106 4.88 7.51 4.28
C ASP A 106 3.54 6.79 4.16
N ARG A 107 2.59 7.17 5.03
CA ARG A 107 1.28 6.49 5.11
C ARG A 107 0.41 6.76 3.89
N ASP A 108 0.57 7.91 3.25
CA ASP A 108 -0.22 8.28 2.09
C ASP A 108 0.25 7.48 0.86
N ARG A 109 1.57 7.36 0.65
CA ARG A 109 2.13 6.48 -0.37
C ARG A 109 1.82 5.01 -0.09
N ALA A 110 1.85 4.59 1.16
CA ALA A 110 1.47 3.23 1.54
C ALA A 110 0.03 2.92 1.12
N LEU A 111 -0.91 3.82 1.42
CA LEU A 111 -2.31 3.68 1.06
C LEU A 111 -2.51 3.59 -0.46
N ILE A 112 -1.84 4.46 -1.22
CA ILE A 112 -1.90 4.44 -2.70
C ILE A 112 -1.41 3.09 -3.24
N MET A 113 -0.31 2.58 -2.71
CA MET A 113 0.26 1.31 -3.13
C MET A 113 -0.65 0.12 -2.78
N PHE A 114 -1.27 0.12 -1.60
CA PHE A 114 -2.27 -0.88 -1.24
C PHE A 114 -3.52 -0.81 -2.12
N LEU A 115 -4.00 0.38 -2.42
CA LEU A 115 -5.12 0.61 -3.32
C LEU A 115 -4.85 0.06 -4.73
N ARG A 116 -3.70 0.40 -5.33
CA ARG A 116 -3.30 -0.12 -6.65
C ARG A 116 -3.20 -1.64 -6.67
N ALA A 117 -2.61 -2.24 -5.64
CA ALA A 117 -2.52 -3.69 -5.53
C ALA A 117 -3.92 -4.34 -5.35
N ALA A 118 -4.80 -3.72 -4.57
CA ALA A 118 -6.15 -4.20 -4.32
C ALA A 118 -7.07 -4.12 -5.54
N ASP A 119 -6.90 -3.12 -6.41
CA ASP A 119 -7.62 -3.03 -7.69
C ASP A 119 -7.30 -4.22 -8.61
N GLN A 120 -6.08 -4.75 -8.49
CA GLN A 120 -5.63 -5.97 -9.14
C GLN A 120 -5.95 -7.24 -8.35
N ASN A 121 -6.86 -7.15 -7.38
CA ASN A 121 -7.25 -8.23 -6.47
C ASN A 121 -6.11 -8.83 -5.65
N GLN A 122 -5.02 -8.10 -5.37
CA GLN A 122 -3.97 -8.64 -4.51
C GLN A 122 -4.52 -8.90 -3.10
N PRO A 123 -4.51 -10.16 -2.61
CA PRO A 123 -5.32 -10.56 -1.46
C PRO A 123 -4.84 -9.97 -0.12
N ASN A 124 -3.54 -9.80 0.07
CA ASN A 124 -2.98 -9.18 1.26
C ASN A 124 -3.21 -7.65 1.27
N ALA A 125 -3.19 -7.00 0.10
CA ALA A 125 -3.52 -5.58 -0.01
C ALA A 125 -5.00 -5.34 0.31
N LEU A 126 -5.89 -6.18 -0.22
CA LEU A 126 -7.31 -6.17 0.14
C LEU A 126 -7.53 -6.34 1.64
N ASN A 127 -6.85 -7.31 2.26
CA ASN A 127 -6.91 -7.48 3.71
C ASN A 127 -6.44 -6.23 4.46
N ASN A 128 -5.30 -5.65 4.05
CA ASN A 128 -4.75 -4.46 4.71
C ASN A 128 -5.66 -3.24 4.57
N LEU A 129 -6.25 -3.00 3.40
CA LEU A 129 -7.22 -1.91 3.22
C LEU A 129 -8.47 -2.13 4.08
N GLY A 130 -8.94 -3.37 4.17
CA GLY A 130 -9.99 -3.77 5.09
C GLY A 130 -9.69 -3.32 6.52
N GLN A 131 -8.52 -3.70 7.04
CA GLN A 131 -8.10 -3.33 8.40
C GLN A 131 -7.90 -1.82 8.58
N ILE A 132 -7.31 -1.16 7.59
CA ILE A 132 -7.12 0.30 7.58
C ILE A 132 -8.45 1.02 7.75
N HIS A 133 -9.49 0.61 7.01
CA HIS A 133 -10.83 1.18 7.13
C HIS A 133 -11.51 0.85 8.46
N PHE A 134 -11.33 -0.36 8.98
CA PHE A 134 -11.83 -0.75 10.31
C PHE A 134 -11.22 0.07 11.45
N GLN A 135 -9.96 0.47 11.31
CA GLN A 135 -9.20 1.20 12.33
C GLN A 135 -9.17 2.72 12.12
N GLY A 136 -9.46 3.19 10.91
CA GLY A 136 -9.34 4.60 10.54
C GLY A 136 -7.89 5.09 10.45
N VAL A 137 -6.95 4.23 10.03
CA VAL A 137 -5.52 4.58 9.97
C VAL A 137 -5.22 5.28 8.65
N GLY A 138 -5.05 6.60 8.68
CA GLY A 138 -4.76 7.40 7.48
C GLY A 138 -5.97 7.62 6.57
N VAL A 139 -7.14 7.05 6.91
CA VAL A 139 -8.44 7.29 6.26
C VAL A 139 -9.51 7.43 7.34
N PRO A 140 -10.66 8.07 7.07
CA PRO A 140 -11.80 8.00 7.98
C PRO A 140 -12.21 6.55 8.25
N LYS A 141 -12.51 6.26 9.52
CA LYS A 141 -12.99 4.95 9.93
C LYS A 141 -14.32 4.64 9.23
N ASP A 142 -14.37 3.51 8.53
CA ASP A 142 -15.53 3.02 7.80
C ASP A 142 -15.52 1.49 7.80
N GLU A 143 -16.13 0.89 8.82
CA GLU A 143 -16.13 -0.56 8.99
C GLU A 143 -16.91 -1.28 7.87
N ALA A 144 -17.94 -0.65 7.30
CA ALA A 144 -18.73 -1.21 6.20
C ALA A 144 -17.91 -1.30 4.90
N LYS A 145 -17.19 -0.22 4.55
CA LYS A 145 -16.23 -0.24 3.43
C LYS A 145 -15.08 -1.22 3.68
N GLY A 146 -14.60 -1.30 4.92
CA GLY A 146 -13.62 -2.30 5.33
C GLY A 146 -14.08 -3.73 5.03
N LEU A 147 -15.34 -4.06 5.33
CA LEU A 147 -15.91 -5.38 5.06
C LEU A 147 -15.97 -5.71 3.57
N THR A 148 -16.19 -4.73 2.69
CA THR A 148 -16.15 -4.94 1.24
C THR A 148 -14.78 -5.42 0.78
N TYR A 149 -13.69 -4.82 1.27
CA TYR A 149 -12.33 -5.28 0.95
C TYR A 149 -12.02 -6.64 1.58
N LEU A 150 -12.41 -6.85 2.84
CA LEU A 150 -12.16 -8.11 3.54
C LEU A 150 -12.87 -9.29 2.88
N ARG A 151 -14.09 -9.10 2.36
CA ARG A 151 -14.80 -10.16 1.63
C ARG A 151 -14.04 -10.61 0.38
N ARG A 152 -13.54 -9.65 -0.40
CA ARG A 152 -12.70 -9.95 -1.58
C ARG A 152 -11.39 -10.67 -1.22
N ALA A 153 -10.79 -10.33 -0.08
CA ALA A 153 -9.62 -11.05 0.43
C ALA A 153 -9.96 -12.45 0.95
N ALA A 154 -11.11 -12.58 1.62
CA ALA A 154 -11.64 -13.84 2.14
C ALA A 154 -11.96 -14.84 1.02
N ASP A 155 -12.49 -14.38 -0.11
CA ASP A 155 -12.77 -15.22 -1.30
C ASP A 155 -11.47 -15.80 -1.90
N GLN A 156 -10.34 -15.14 -1.65
CA GLN A 156 -9.00 -15.59 -2.05
C GLN A 156 -8.27 -16.37 -0.96
N GLY A 157 -8.96 -16.72 0.13
CA GLY A 157 -8.42 -17.62 1.14
C GLY A 157 -7.58 -16.96 2.24
N ILE A 158 -7.68 -15.63 2.46
CA ILE A 158 -6.95 -14.96 3.54
C ILE A 158 -7.60 -15.23 4.91
N PRO A 159 -6.97 -15.99 5.82
CA PRO A 159 -7.62 -16.39 7.07
C PRO A 159 -7.88 -15.22 8.03
N ALA A 160 -7.00 -14.21 8.04
CA ALA A 160 -7.18 -13.01 8.84
C ALA A 160 -8.43 -12.21 8.44
N SER A 161 -8.81 -12.28 7.15
CA SER A 161 -10.05 -11.66 6.66
C SER A 161 -11.27 -12.43 7.13
N TRP A 162 -11.24 -13.77 7.13
CA TRP A 162 -12.30 -14.59 7.72
C TRP A 162 -12.51 -14.28 9.20
N GLU A 163 -11.44 -14.19 9.99
CA GLU A 163 -11.53 -13.83 11.41
C GLU A 163 -12.18 -12.46 11.60
N THR A 164 -11.75 -11.46 10.82
CA THR A 164 -12.26 -10.10 10.97
C THR A 164 -13.74 -9.99 10.54
N ILE A 165 -14.15 -10.67 9.47
CA ILE A 165 -15.56 -10.73 9.05
C ILE A 165 -16.40 -11.43 10.13
N GLY A 166 -15.91 -12.55 10.66
CA GLY A 166 -16.57 -13.27 11.75
C GLY A 166 -16.77 -12.39 12.99
N ILE A 167 -15.72 -11.69 13.42
CA ILE A 167 -15.77 -10.72 14.53
C ILE A 167 -16.76 -9.59 14.23
N ALA A 168 -16.79 -9.08 12.99
CA ALA A 168 -17.66 -8.00 12.61
C ALA A 168 -19.14 -8.38 12.75
N TYR A 169 -19.54 -9.55 12.25
CA TYR A 169 -20.89 -10.08 12.46
C TYR A 169 -21.17 -10.43 13.93
N TRP A 170 -20.18 -10.93 14.66
CA TRP A 170 -20.35 -11.32 16.06
C TRP A 170 -20.67 -10.13 16.97
N PHE A 171 -20.05 -8.97 16.72
CA PHE A 171 -20.20 -7.76 17.53
C PHE A 171 -20.98 -6.63 16.85
N GLY A 172 -21.46 -6.83 15.61
CA GLY A 172 -22.20 -5.81 14.86
C GLY A 172 -21.34 -4.61 14.41
N ARG A 173 -20.10 -4.85 13.96
CA ARG A 173 -19.16 -3.81 13.51
C ARG A 173 -19.28 -3.58 12.01
N GLY A 174 -19.78 -2.42 11.60
CA GLY A 174 -20.03 -2.10 10.19
C GLY A 174 -21.17 -2.87 9.52
N VAL A 175 -21.78 -3.83 10.24
CA VAL A 175 -22.95 -4.64 9.84
C VAL A 175 -23.82 -4.91 11.07
N PRO A 176 -25.11 -5.23 10.92
CA PRO A 176 -25.93 -5.72 12.02
C PRO A 176 -25.33 -6.97 12.67
N GLN A 177 -25.43 -7.05 14.00
CA GLN A 177 -24.98 -8.23 14.73
C GLN A 177 -25.76 -9.47 14.28
N ASN A 178 -25.04 -10.50 13.86
CA ASN A 178 -25.63 -11.76 13.41
C ASN A 178 -24.66 -12.94 13.69
N PRO A 179 -24.80 -13.61 14.84
CA PRO A 179 -23.95 -14.74 15.19
C PRO A 179 -24.04 -15.92 14.21
N ALA A 180 -25.20 -16.14 13.57
CA ALA A 180 -25.36 -17.21 12.59
C ALA A 180 -24.51 -16.97 11.33
N GLU A 181 -24.38 -15.71 10.90
CA GLU A 181 -23.46 -15.30 9.83
C GLU A 181 -22.00 -15.33 10.29
N ALA A 182 -21.71 -15.01 11.56
CA ALA A 182 -20.35 -15.01 12.09
C ALA A 182 -19.72 -16.41 12.14
N VAL A 183 -20.48 -17.42 12.57
CA VAL A 183 -19.97 -18.75 12.89
C VAL A 183 -19.23 -19.43 11.72
N PRO A 184 -19.75 -19.46 10.49
CA PRO A 184 -19.03 -20.07 9.36
C PRO A 184 -17.66 -19.42 9.10
N TRP A 185 -17.55 -18.09 9.23
CA TRP A 185 -16.28 -17.37 9.07
C TRP A 185 -15.30 -17.67 10.21
N LEU A 186 -15.79 -17.63 11.44
CA LEU A 186 -14.99 -17.95 12.63
C LEU A 186 -14.48 -19.39 12.59
N LYS A 187 -15.31 -20.34 12.15
CA LYS A 187 -14.90 -21.74 11.98
C LYS A 187 -13.73 -21.87 10.98
N LYS A 188 -13.85 -21.27 9.79
CA LYS A 188 -12.78 -21.30 8.78
C LYS A 188 -11.46 -20.71 9.30
N ALA A 189 -11.53 -19.58 9.99
CA ALA A 189 -10.35 -18.96 10.61
C ALA A 189 -9.77 -19.82 11.75
N ALA A 190 -10.63 -20.42 12.59
CA ALA A 190 -10.24 -21.28 13.68
C ALA A 190 -9.50 -22.54 13.19
N GLU A 191 -9.98 -23.14 12.09
CA GLU A 191 -9.34 -24.27 11.40
C GLU A 191 -7.96 -23.91 10.83
N LYS A 192 -7.73 -22.65 10.49
CA LYS A 192 -6.40 -22.12 10.11
C LYS A 192 -5.52 -21.72 11.29
N GLY A 193 -5.96 -22.00 12.52
CA GLY A 193 -5.15 -21.79 13.72
C GLY A 193 -5.34 -20.44 14.39
N LEU A 194 -6.22 -19.56 13.89
CA LEU A 194 -6.31 -18.20 14.42
C LEU A 194 -6.93 -18.19 15.82
N MET A 195 -6.15 -17.78 16.81
CA MET A 195 -6.46 -17.88 18.24
C MET A 195 -7.79 -17.20 18.64
N THR A 196 -8.05 -15.99 18.15
CA THR A 196 -9.29 -15.25 18.50
C THR A 196 -10.50 -15.95 17.89
N ALA A 197 -10.41 -16.38 16.63
CA ALA A 197 -11.44 -17.15 15.97
C ALA A 197 -11.72 -18.50 16.67
N GLN A 198 -10.69 -19.21 17.13
CA GLN A 198 -10.85 -20.45 17.90
C GLN A 198 -11.64 -20.23 19.19
N ASN A 199 -11.31 -19.18 19.94
CA ASN A 199 -12.06 -18.83 21.16
C ASN A 199 -13.52 -18.47 20.84
N LEU A 200 -13.78 -17.61 19.84
CA LEU A 200 -15.14 -17.18 19.50
C LEU A 200 -15.98 -18.33 18.94
N TYR A 201 -15.40 -19.21 18.12
CA TYR A 201 -16.09 -20.41 17.64
C TYR A 201 -16.39 -21.38 18.79
N GLY A 202 -15.44 -21.57 19.72
CA GLY A 202 -15.68 -22.31 20.97
C GLY A 202 -16.83 -21.71 21.78
N ALA A 203 -16.88 -20.39 21.92
CA ALA A 203 -17.96 -19.69 22.63
C ALA A 203 -19.32 -19.83 21.93
N ALA A 204 -19.35 -19.85 20.60
CA ALA A 204 -20.55 -20.12 19.82
C ALA A 204 -21.10 -21.52 20.10
N LEU A 205 -20.23 -22.54 20.04
CA LEU A 205 -20.60 -23.93 20.36
C LEU A 205 -21.00 -24.10 21.83
N TRP A 206 -20.33 -23.41 22.75
CA TRP A 206 -20.62 -23.50 24.18
C TRP A 206 -22.04 -23.00 24.51
N ASN A 207 -22.43 -21.87 23.93
CA ASN A 207 -23.70 -21.22 24.21
C ASN A 207 -24.83 -21.62 23.23
N GLY A 208 -24.50 -22.24 22.10
CA GLY A 208 -25.44 -22.45 20.99
C GLY A 208 -25.79 -21.15 20.27
N ASN A 209 -24.87 -20.18 20.22
CA ASN A 209 -25.12 -18.90 19.58
C ASN A 209 -24.78 -18.96 18.09
N GLY A 210 -25.78 -18.87 17.21
CA GLY A 210 -25.60 -18.98 15.76
C GLY A 210 -25.23 -20.40 15.28
N THR A 211 -25.26 -21.40 16.15
CA THR A 211 -24.96 -22.81 15.86
C THR A 211 -25.59 -23.72 16.91
N ALA A 212 -25.66 -25.02 16.65
CA ALA A 212 -26.10 -25.99 17.65
C ALA A 212 -25.13 -26.04 18.84
N LYS A 213 -25.67 -26.10 20.06
CA LYS A 213 -24.87 -26.17 21.28
C LYS A 213 -24.11 -27.50 21.34
N ASN A 214 -22.78 -27.43 21.48
CA ASN A 214 -21.88 -28.57 21.64
C ASN A 214 -20.72 -28.20 22.57
N GLN A 215 -20.91 -28.38 23.87
CA GLN A 215 -19.94 -27.97 24.88
C GLN A 215 -18.68 -28.85 24.88
N THR A 216 -18.77 -30.12 24.49
CA THR A 216 -17.61 -31.00 24.38
C THR A 216 -16.66 -30.55 23.28
N GLU A 217 -17.20 -30.14 22.12
CA GLU A 217 -16.36 -29.59 21.06
C GLU A 217 -15.85 -28.17 21.39
N ALA A 218 -16.67 -27.35 22.07
CA ALA A 218 -16.24 -26.04 22.54
C ALA A 218 -14.97 -26.10 23.40
N VAL A 219 -14.89 -27.05 24.35
CA VAL A 219 -13.70 -27.21 25.20
C VAL A 219 -12.46 -27.51 24.37
N LYS A 220 -12.56 -28.34 23.33
CA LYS A 220 -11.42 -28.63 22.42
C LYS A 220 -10.93 -27.36 21.70
N TRP A 221 -11.85 -26.49 21.27
CA TRP A 221 -11.47 -25.22 20.63
C TRP A 221 -10.88 -24.22 21.62
N PHE A 222 -11.42 -24.14 22.84
CA PHE A 222 -10.79 -23.34 23.90
C PHE A 222 -9.41 -23.87 24.29
N GLU A 223 -9.19 -25.19 24.36
CA GLU A 223 -7.87 -25.76 24.62
C GLU A 223 -6.87 -25.36 23.52
N ARG A 224 -7.28 -25.39 22.24
CA ARG A 224 -6.43 -24.94 21.11
C ARG A 224 -6.04 -23.47 21.23
N ALA A 225 -6.99 -22.58 21.50
CA ALA A 225 -6.71 -21.15 21.69
C ALA A 225 -5.88 -20.89 22.95
N GLY A 226 -6.19 -21.59 24.04
CA GLY A 226 -5.47 -21.49 25.31
C GLY A 226 -4.01 -21.94 25.20
N ASN A 227 -3.72 -23.00 24.44
CA ASN A 227 -2.36 -23.44 24.15
C ASN A 227 -1.53 -22.42 23.35
N GLN A 228 -2.19 -21.49 22.65
CA GLN A 228 -1.55 -20.35 21.98
C GLN A 228 -1.36 -19.15 22.91
N GLY A 229 -1.88 -19.20 24.14
CA GLY A 229 -1.76 -18.14 25.14
C GLY A 229 -3.03 -17.36 25.41
N ASP A 230 -4.19 -17.74 24.86
CA ASP A 230 -5.44 -17.02 25.14
C ASP A 230 -5.93 -17.27 26.57
N GLY A 231 -5.72 -16.28 27.46
CA GLY A 231 -6.12 -16.35 28.86
C GLY A 231 -7.63 -16.58 29.06
N SER A 232 -8.48 -16.02 28.19
CA SER A 232 -9.94 -16.23 28.26
C SER A 232 -10.33 -17.67 27.95
N SER A 233 -9.70 -18.29 26.95
CA SER A 233 -9.91 -19.70 26.62
C SER A 233 -9.39 -20.61 27.71
N LEU A 234 -8.19 -20.35 28.27
CA LEU A 234 -7.67 -21.08 29.43
C LEU A 234 -8.64 -21.02 30.61
N PHE A 235 -9.23 -19.85 30.87
CA PHE A 235 -10.25 -19.67 31.90
C PHE A 235 -11.50 -20.51 31.63
N ASN A 236 -12.01 -20.50 30.39
CA ASN A 236 -13.17 -21.30 29.98
C ASN A 236 -12.91 -22.80 30.14
N VAL A 237 -11.72 -23.29 29.76
CA VAL A 237 -11.31 -24.70 29.96
C VAL A 237 -11.25 -25.04 31.44
N GLY A 238 -10.63 -24.18 32.26
CA GLY A 238 -10.54 -24.37 33.71
C GLY A 238 -11.92 -24.50 34.35
N GLN A 239 -12.86 -23.61 33.99
CA GLN A 239 -14.24 -23.70 34.47
C GLN A 239 -14.97 -24.94 33.96
N ALA A 240 -14.72 -25.38 32.73
CA ALA A 240 -15.32 -26.60 32.18
C ALA A 240 -14.92 -27.84 33.00
N TYR A 241 -13.63 -27.99 33.32
CA TYR A 241 -13.15 -29.08 34.18
C TYR A 241 -13.64 -28.98 35.62
N LEU A 242 -13.70 -27.79 36.21
CA LEU A 242 -14.25 -27.63 37.56
C LEU A 242 -15.72 -28.03 37.63
N ASN A 243 -16.50 -27.68 36.62
CA ASN A 243 -17.95 -27.89 36.64
C ASN A 243 -18.37 -29.22 36.00
N GLY A 244 -17.46 -29.95 35.33
CA GLY A 244 -17.77 -31.18 34.61
C GLY A 244 -18.67 -30.95 33.39
N VAL A 245 -18.51 -29.81 32.72
CA VAL A 245 -19.35 -29.40 31.58
C VAL A 245 -18.58 -29.56 30.28
N GLY A 246 -19.07 -30.41 29.38
CA GLY A 246 -18.39 -30.75 28.12
C GLY A 246 -17.20 -31.70 28.28
N VAL A 247 -16.67 -31.84 29.50
CA VAL A 247 -15.60 -32.77 29.91
C VAL A 247 -15.91 -33.34 31.30
N PRO A 248 -15.37 -34.52 31.68
CA PRO A 248 -15.49 -35.03 33.04
C PRO A 248 -14.91 -34.05 34.06
N ARG A 249 -15.55 -33.97 35.24
CA ARG A 249 -15.10 -33.09 36.32
C ARG A 249 -13.69 -33.49 36.80
N ASP A 250 -12.77 -32.53 36.83
CA ASP A 250 -11.38 -32.71 37.25
C ASP A 250 -10.86 -31.43 37.91
N ILE A 251 -10.71 -31.46 39.24
CA ILE A 251 -10.33 -30.27 40.02
C ILE A 251 -8.85 -29.90 39.81
N GLU A 252 -7.97 -30.90 39.68
CA GLU A 252 -6.55 -30.67 39.45
C GLU A 252 -6.32 -30.00 38.09
N LYS A 253 -6.98 -30.49 37.03
CA LYS A 253 -6.95 -29.83 35.72
C LYS A 253 -7.60 -28.46 35.74
N GLY A 254 -8.74 -28.31 36.41
CA GLY A 254 -9.42 -27.02 36.56
C GLY A 254 -8.51 -25.97 37.19
N TYR A 255 -7.87 -26.30 38.30
CA TYR A 255 -6.90 -25.43 38.97
C TYR A 255 -5.65 -25.16 38.11
N TYR A 256 -5.13 -26.17 37.40
CA TYR A 256 -4.03 -26.00 36.45
C TYR A 256 -4.35 -24.95 35.36
N TYR A 257 -5.48 -25.09 34.67
CA TYR A 257 -5.86 -24.16 33.60
C TYR A 257 -6.16 -22.75 34.12
N LEU A 258 -6.80 -22.61 35.28
CA LEU A 258 -7.03 -21.30 35.90
C LEU A 258 -5.73 -20.63 36.36
N SER A 259 -4.74 -21.41 36.79
CA SER A 259 -3.40 -20.91 37.10
C SER A 259 -2.71 -20.36 35.86
N LEU A 260 -2.87 -21.02 34.70
CA LEU A 260 -2.37 -20.50 33.43
C LEU A 260 -3.15 -19.25 32.98
N ALA A 261 -4.48 -19.27 33.11
CA ALA A 261 -5.33 -18.13 32.76
C ALA A 261 -4.94 -16.87 33.55
N ALA A 262 -4.73 -16.99 34.85
CA ALA A 262 -4.31 -15.88 35.71
C ALA A 262 -2.95 -15.29 35.29
N ARG A 263 -2.02 -16.11 34.78
CA ARG A 263 -0.73 -15.64 34.25
C ARG A 263 -0.85 -14.93 32.90
N GLN A 264 -1.88 -15.26 32.12
CA GLN A 264 -2.16 -14.68 30.80
C GLN A 264 -3.29 -13.63 30.85
N ALA A 265 -3.70 -13.19 32.05
CA ALA A 265 -4.83 -12.29 32.22
C ALA A 265 -4.53 -10.91 31.64
N LYS A 266 -5.45 -10.40 30.83
CA LYS A 266 -5.46 -8.99 30.42
C LYS A 266 -5.80 -8.11 31.64
N PRO A 267 -5.42 -6.82 31.66
CA PRO A 267 -5.61 -5.95 32.83
C PRO A 267 -7.01 -6.00 33.43
N GLN A 268 -8.06 -6.03 32.60
CA GLN A 268 -9.44 -6.09 33.04
C GLN A 268 -9.87 -7.44 33.67
N ASP A 269 -9.11 -8.51 33.45
CA ASP A 269 -9.45 -9.88 33.86
C ASP A 269 -8.62 -10.38 35.06
N ILE A 270 -7.56 -9.66 35.46
CA ILE A 270 -6.60 -10.10 36.49
C ILE A 270 -7.30 -10.54 37.77
N ALA A 271 -8.17 -9.67 38.33
CA ALA A 271 -8.85 -9.95 39.59
C ALA A 271 -9.78 -11.17 39.49
N ARG A 272 -10.61 -11.22 38.44
CA ARG A 272 -11.56 -12.31 38.21
C ARG A 272 -10.86 -13.66 38.02
N PHE A 273 -9.75 -13.69 37.29
CA PHE A 273 -9.03 -14.93 37.02
C PHE A 273 -8.27 -15.40 38.26
N ALA A 274 -7.68 -14.48 39.04
CA ALA A 274 -7.06 -14.80 40.32
C ALA A 274 -8.07 -15.37 41.33
N GLU A 275 -9.25 -14.74 41.46
CA GLU A 275 -10.31 -15.20 42.35
C GLU A 275 -10.77 -16.62 42.00
N ALA A 276 -11.03 -16.89 40.70
CA ALA A 276 -11.43 -18.21 40.25
C ALA A 276 -10.35 -19.27 40.53
N ARG A 277 -9.08 -18.93 40.29
CA ARG A 277 -7.94 -19.80 40.61
C ARG A 277 -7.89 -20.11 42.11
N ASP A 278 -8.03 -19.11 42.96
CA ASP A 278 -7.92 -19.27 44.41
C ASP A 278 -9.09 -20.07 44.99
N LYS A 279 -10.29 -19.88 44.43
CA LYS A 279 -11.45 -20.73 44.73
C LYS A 279 -11.24 -22.19 44.31
N ALA A 280 -10.63 -22.41 43.15
CA ALA A 280 -10.28 -23.74 42.67
C ALA A 280 -9.22 -24.40 43.58
N LYS A 281 -8.20 -23.63 44.00
CA LYS A 281 -7.18 -24.08 44.94
C LYS A 281 -7.78 -24.56 46.26
N ALA A 282 -8.76 -23.84 46.81
CA ALA A 282 -9.45 -24.24 48.03
C ALA A 282 -10.18 -25.59 47.91
N SER A 283 -10.41 -26.08 46.68
CA SER A 283 -11.00 -27.38 46.40
C SER A 283 -9.97 -28.48 46.05
N THR A 284 -8.67 -28.16 46.03
CA THR A 284 -7.57 -29.12 45.78
C THR A 284 -6.96 -29.65 47.08
N ASN A 285 -6.27 -30.79 47.00
CA ASN A 285 -5.35 -31.23 48.04
C ASN A 285 -3.89 -30.83 47.73
N PRO A 286 -2.96 -30.89 48.71
CA PRO A 286 -1.57 -30.44 48.51
C PRO A 286 -0.83 -31.12 47.35
N ASP A 287 -1.03 -32.42 47.13
CA ASP A 287 -0.38 -33.16 46.04
C ASP A 287 -0.92 -32.72 44.67
N GLN A 288 -2.24 -32.51 44.56
CA GLN A 288 -2.88 -31.99 43.36
C GLN A 288 -2.39 -30.57 43.05
N GLU A 289 -2.34 -29.70 44.05
CA GLU A 289 -1.81 -28.35 43.91
C GLU A 289 -0.35 -28.38 43.43
N GLN A 290 0.50 -29.21 44.05
CA GLN A 290 1.91 -29.33 43.69
C GLN A 290 2.09 -29.80 42.24
N ARG A 291 1.38 -30.85 41.82
CA ARG A 291 1.43 -31.35 40.43
C ARG A 291 0.95 -30.31 39.43
N ALA A 292 -0.18 -29.66 39.70
CA ALA A 292 -0.72 -28.61 38.83
C ALA A 292 0.25 -27.43 38.71
N ASN A 293 0.83 -26.96 39.82
CA ASN A 293 1.79 -25.87 39.84
C ASN A 293 3.09 -26.23 39.09
N ALA A 294 3.61 -27.44 39.30
CA ALA A 294 4.80 -27.94 38.60
C ALA A 294 4.56 -28.02 37.09
N ARG A 295 3.42 -28.57 36.66
CA ARG A 295 3.02 -28.60 35.26
C ARG A 295 2.86 -27.20 34.68
N ALA A 296 2.24 -26.28 35.42
CA ALA A 296 2.06 -24.90 34.98
C ALA A 296 3.40 -24.17 34.85
N ALA A 297 4.38 -24.44 35.70
CA ALA A 297 5.71 -23.84 35.62
C ALA A 297 6.48 -24.22 34.35
N GLN A 298 6.21 -25.41 33.78
CA GLN A 298 6.85 -25.91 32.57
C GLN A 298 6.15 -25.44 31.28
N TRP A 299 4.89 -25.01 31.38
CA TRP A 299 4.07 -24.65 30.23
C TRP A 299 4.58 -23.40 29.51
N LYS A 300 4.64 -23.47 28.17
CA LYS A 300 4.99 -22.35 27.28
C LYS A 300 3.96 -22.25 26.15
N PRO A 301 3.33 -21.07 25.95
CA PRO A 301 2.44 -20.86 24.82
C PRO A 301 3.12 -21.21 23.49
N GLY A 302 2.42 -21.92 22.60
CA GLY A 302 2.84 -22.16 21.21
C GLY A 302 3.84 -23.31 20.97
N ARG A 303 4.31 -24.05 22.00
CA ARG A 303 5.18 -25.24 21.82
C ARG A 303 4.45 -26.58 21.79
N ASP A 304 3.35 -26.70 22.54
CA ASP A 304 2.69 -28.00 22.78
C ASP A 304 1.49 -28.24 21.84
N GLY A 305 1.33 -27.42 20.80
CA GLY A 305 0.28 -27.55 19.79
C GLY A 305 0.73 -28.43 18.62
N GLY A 306 0.42 -29.72 18.67
CA GLY A 306 0.51 -30.62 17.52
C GLY A 306 -0.38 -30.13 16.37
N GLY A 307 0.22 -29.41 15.45
CA GLY A 307 -0.33 -28.99 14.17
C GLY A 307 0.83 -28.49 13.33
N GLU A 308 1.03 -29.11 12.17
CA GLU A 308 2.10 -28.76 11.22
C GLU A 308 2.22 -27.25 11.10
N ALA A 309 3.45 -26.76 11.25
CA ALA A 309 3.81 -25.38 11.00
C ALA A 309 3.50 -25.06 9.54
N VAL A 310 2.31 -24.54 9.26
CA VAL A 310 2.07 -23.78 8.04
C VAL A 310 2.76 -22.45 8.27
N SER A 311 3.99 -22.35 7.81
CA SER A 311 4.79 -21.12 7.76
C SER A 311 4.19 -20.13 6.76
N GLY A 312 2.95 -19.67 6.98
CA GLY A 312 2.44 -18.44 6.37
C GLY A 312 3.36 -17.27 6.71
N PRO A 313 3.57 -16.30 5.79
CA PRO A 313 4.36 -15.11 6.09
C PRO A 313 3.80 -14.48 7.36
N GLN A 314 4.67 -14.31 8.36
CA GLN A 314 4.33 -13.67 9.63
C GLN A 314 3.66 -12.33 9.33
N SER A 315 2.33 -12.32 9.45
CA SER A 315 1.58 -11.10 9.64
C SER A 315 2.16 -10.47 10.90
N ALA A 316 2.75 -9.28 10.75
CA ALA A 316 3.16 -8.45 11.87
C ALA A 316 1.94 -8.25 12.79
N THR A 317 1.84 -9.08 13.81
CA THR A 317 0.92 -8.89 14.92
C THR A 317 1.37 -7.64 15.65
N ALA A 318 0.40 -6.74 15.83
CA ALA A 318 0.44 -5.54 16.65
C ALA A 318 1.44 -5.63 17.81
N GLY A 319 2.53 -4.89 17.70
CA GLY A 319 3.31 -4.47 18.86
C GLY A 319 2.41 -3.63 19.76
N GLY A 320 2.42 -3.97 21.05
CA GLY A 320 1.75 -3.20 22.09
C GLY A 320 2.11 -1.71 22.01
N GLN A 321 1.13 -0.90 22.36
CA GLN A 321 1.25 0.54 22.47
C GLN A 321 2.36 0.91 23.47
N THR A 322 3.50 1.33 22.94
CA THR A 322 4.34 2.36 23.55
C THR A 322 4.65 3.37 22.46
N ALA A 323 4.19 4.61 22.65
CA ALA A 323 4.52 5.71 21.77
C ALA A 323 6.05 5.89 21.79
N LEU A 324 6.71 5.57 20.67
CA LEU A 324 8.10 5.94 20.47
C LEU A 324 8.18 7.48 20.50
N PRO A 325 9.17 8.07 21.21
CA PRO A 325 9.34 9.51 21.21
C PRO A 325 9.57 9.98 19.78
N ALA A 326 8.89 11.05 19.39
CA ALA A 326 9.00 11.65 18.08
C ALA A 326 10.48 11.96 17.78
N ALA A 327 10.99 11.42 16.67
CA ALA A 327 12.29 11.82 16.16
C ALA A 327 12.27 13.34 15.89
N PRO A 328 13.37 14.07 16.15
CA PRO A 328 13.42 15.49 15.85
C PRO A 328 13.15 15.70 14.35
N GLU A 329 12.16 16.55 14.03
CA GLU A 329 11.83 16.89 12.65
C GLU A 329 13.07 17.54 12.01
N ARG A 330 13.67 16.84 11.03
CA ARG A 330 14.61 17.48 10.12
C ARG A 330 13.82 18.45 9.23
N PRO A 331 14.40 19.61 8.85
CA PRO A 331 13.74 20.54 7.92
C PRO A 331 13.29 19.79 6.67
N LYS A 332 12.00 19.85 6.36
CA LYS A 332 11.43 19.21 5.17
C LYS A 332 11.82 20.05 3.96
N VAL A 333 12.85 19.63 3.24
CA VAL A 333 13.14 20.16 1.91
C VAL A 333 12.10 19.57 0.96
N SER A 334 11.20 20.42 0.45
CA SER A 334 10.24 20.07 -0.60
C SER A 334 10.81 20.50 -1.95
N SER A 335 10.44 19.81 -3.02
CA SER A 335 10.88 20.18 -4.37
C SER A 335 9.76 20.10 -5.39
N GLY A 336 9.91 20.82 -6.49
CA GLY A 336 8.97 20.84 -7.60
C GLY A 336 9.61 21.35 -8.88
N SER A 337 8.77 21.57 -9.89
CA SER A 337 9.17 22.02 -11.22
C SER A 337 8.59 23.39 -11.53
N GLY A 338 9.18 24.07 -12.51
CA GLY A 338 8.71 25.32 -13.07
C GLY A 338 9.24 25.48 -14.49
N PHE A 339 9.07 26.66 -15.07
CA PHE A 339 9.74 27.02 -16.32
C PHE A 339 9.89 28.54 -16.46
N ALA A 340 10.97 28.96 -17.10
CA ALA A 340 11.25 30.37 -17.34
C ALA A 340 10.37 30.92 -18.46
N VAL A 341 9.62 31.99 -18.16
CA VAL A 341 8.68 32.62 -19.11
C VAL A 341 9.24 33.89 -19.76
N ASN A 342 10.34 34.43 -19.24
CA ASN A 342 11.07 35.55 -19.84
C ASN A 342 12.57 35.56 -19.49
N ALA A 343 13.32 36.38 -20.23
CA ALA A 343 14.77 36.49 -20.10
C ALA A 343 15.20 37.18 -18.78
N ASP A 344 14.28 37.88 -18.12
CA ASP A 344 14.53 38.53 -16.83
C ASP A 344 14.46 37.57 -15.63
N GLY A 345 14.27 36.27 -15.86
CA GLY A 345 14.27 35.28 -14.79
C GLY A 345 12.94 35.20 -14.03
N ILE A 346 11.80 35.44 -14.70
CA ILE A 346 10.50 35.04 -14.17
C ILE A 346 10.27 33.56 -14.45
N VAL A 347 9.95 32.81 -13.41
CA VAL A 347 9.67 31.37 -13.46
C VAL A 347 8.23 31.13 -13.02
N LEU A 348 7.45 30.45 -13.85
CA LEU A 348 6.10 30.02 -13.52
C LEU A 348 6.14 28.62 -12.90
N THR A 349 5.34 28.40 -11.85
CA THR A 349 5.17 27.11 -11.17
C THR A 349 3.78 27.01 -10.54
N ASN A 350 3.50 25.97 -9.76
CA ASN A 350 2.29 25.89 -8.97
C ASN A 350 2.39 26.60 -7.62
N SER A 351 1.27 27.12 -7.14
CA SER A 351 1.17 27.70 -5.79
C SER A 351 1.49 26.69 -4.69
N HIS A 352 1.14 25.41 -4.87
CA HIS A 352 1.41 24.39 -3.84
C HIS A 352 2.89 23.99 -3.75
N VAL A 353 3.67 24.12 -4.84
CA VAL A 353 5.11 23.80 -4.86
C VAL A 353 5.88 24.74 -3.92
N VAL A 354 5.43 25.99 -3.86
CA VAL A 354 6.07 27.05 -3.07
C VAL A 354 5.33 27.36 -1.77
N LYS A 355 4.43 26.47 -1.34
CA LYS A 355 3.61 26.66 -0.14
C LYS A 355 4.46 26.43 1.11
N SER A 356 4.46 27.41 2.01
CA SER A 356 5.18 27.36 3.29
C SER A 356 6.71 27.30 3.16
N CYS A 357 7.28 27.74 2.02
CA CYS A 357 8.72 27.87 1.87
C CYS A 357 9.23 29.12 2.60
N ARG A 358 10.31 28.96 3.37
CA ARG A 358 11.09 30.09 3.90
C ARG A 358 12.11 30.59 2.88
N ASN A 359 12.84 29.65 2.29
CA ASN A 359 13.82 29.92 1.24
C ASN A 359 13.43 29.14 -0.02
N ILE A 360 13.56 29.78 -1.18
CA ILE A 360 13.30 29.18 -2.49
C ILE A 360 14.57 29.29 -3.32
N HIS A 361 15.05 28.15 -3.82
CA HIS A 361 16.15 28.09 -4.76
C HIS A 361 15.66 27.55 -6.10
N VAL A 362 16.17 28.13 -7.18
CA VAL A 362 15.77 27.78 -8.55
C VAL A 362 17.01 27.48 -9.37
N THR A 363 16.96 26.38 -10.12
CA THR A 363 17.91 26.06 -11.21
C THR A 363 17.15 26.03 -12.51
N ILE A 364 17.63 26.68 -13.58
CA ILE A 364 16.98 26.67 -14.89
C ILE A 364 17.85 25.89 -15.88
N GLY A 365 17.23 24.94 -16.58
CA GLY A 365 17.88 24.09 -17.57
C GLY A 365 19.06 23.32 -16.99
N ASP A 366 20.08 23.11 -17.83
CA ASP A 366 21.25 22.30 -17.50
C ASP A 366 22.39 23.13 -16.90
N THR A 367 22.10 24.35 -16.42
CA THR A 367 23.12 25.28 -15.91
C THR A 367 23.78 24.80 -14.63
N GLY A 368 23.11 23.93 -13.86
CA GLY A 368 23.59 23.40 -12.57
C GLY A 368 23.72 24.46 -11.45
N ARG A 369 23.41 25.73 -11.75
CA ARG A 369 23.53 26.85 -10.82
C ARG A 369 22.18 27.13 -10.17
N ALA A 370 22.10 26.88 -8.87
CA ALA A 370 20.95 27.25 -8.06
C ALA A 370 21.10 28.69 -7.56
N GLU A 371 20.06 29.51 -7.75
CA GLU A 371 20.00 30.89 -7.27
C GLU A 371 18.76 31.08 -6.40
N ALA A 372 18.86 31.99 -5.42
CA ALA A 372 17.69 32.36 -4.63
C ALA A 372 16.59 32.95 -5.52
N ALA A 373 15.34 32.66 -5.17
CA ALA A 373 14.18 33.22 -5.83
C ALA A 373 13.18 33.75 -4.81
N VAL A 374 12.43 34.78 -5.20
CA VAL A 374 11.36 35.37 -4.39
C VAL A 374 10.02 35.18 -5.07
N LEU A 375 8.99 34.93 -4.27
CA LEU A 375 7.61 34.86 -4.75
C LEU A 375 7.13 36.26 -5.11
N VAL A 376 6.74 36.48 -6.37
CA VAL A 376 6.28 37.79 -6.86
C VAL A 376 4.78 37.84 -7.17
N ALA A 377 4.16 36.69 -7.43
CA ALA A 377 2.71 36.57 -7.58
C ALA A 377 2.25 35.17 -7.21
N ARG A 378 1.01 35.05 -6.69
CA ARG A 378 0.41 33.77 -6.31
C ARG A 378 -1.10 33.81 -6.49
N ASP A 379 -1.64 32.76 -7.09
CA ASP A 379 -3.07 32.49 -7.22
C ASP A 379 -3.34 31.10 -6.66
N GLU A 380 -3.83 31.04 -5.41
CA GLU A 380 -4.14 29.77 -4.76
C GLU A 380 -5.37 29.07 -5.36
N ALA A 381 -6.31 29.84 -5.91
CA ALA A 381 -7.56 29.32 -6.45
C ALA A 381 -7.31 28.52 -7.72
N ASN A 382 -6.34 28.96 -8.53
CA ASN A 382 -5.93 28.31 -9.77
C ASN A 382 -4.59 27.58 -9.67
N ASP A 383 -4.00 27.51 -8.47
CA ASP A 383 -2.76 26.79 -8.17
C ASP A 383 -1.57 27.24 -9.04
N LEU A 384 -1.42 28.55 -9.22
CA LEU A 384 -0.33 29.19 -9.98
C LEU A 384 0.52 30.09 -9.07
N ALA A 385 1.82 30.13 -9.31
CA ALA A 385 2.74 31.06 -8.66
C ALA A 385 3.83 31.49 -9.64
N ALA A 386 4.30 32.73 -9.50
CA ALA A 386 5.43 33.24 -10.24
C ALA A 386 6.56 33.61 -9.27
N LEU A 387 7.76 33.19 -9.63
CA LEU A 387 9.00 33.44 -8.91
C LEU A 387 9.88 34.39 -9.72
N LYS A 388 10.66 35.21 -9.02
CA LYS A 388 11.72 36.03 -9.58
C LYS A 388 13.07 35.55 -9.09
N THR A 389 14.00 35.29 -10.00
CA THR A 389 15.40 34.95 -9.71
C THR A 389 16.38 35.89 -10.43
N SER A 390 17.64 35.87 -9.99
CA SER A 390 18.77 36.57 -10.62
C SER A 390 19.22 35.89 -11.92
N LEU A 391 18.83 34.62 -12.15
CA LEU A 391 19.16 33.89 -13.37
C LEU A 391 18.65 34.61 -14.62
N ARG A 392 19.44 34.54 -15.70
CA ARG A 392 19.12 35.09 -17.02
C ARG A 392 19.22 33.96 -18.05
N PRO A 393 18.10 33.24 -18.30
CA PRO A 393 18.13 32.10 -19.20
C PRO A 393 18.33 32.56 -20.65
N ALA A 394 19.12 31.81 -21.41
CA ALA A 394 19.44 32.13 -22.82
C ALA A 394 18.25 31.91 -23.77
N ASP A 395 17.29 31.08 -23.37
CA ASP A 395 16.02 30.88 -24.08
C ASP A 395 14.87 30.83 -23.06
N ILE A 396 13.64 30.93 -23.54
CA ILE A 396 12.44 31.03 -22.71
C ILE A 396 11.33 30.13 -23.25
N ALA A 397 10.46 29.69 -22.35
CA ALA A 397 9.22 29.03 -22.73
C ALA A 397 8.27 30.04 -23.39
N ARG A 398 7.62 29.62 -24.48
CA ARG A 398 6.65 30.44 -25.22
C ARG A 398 5.29 29.77 -25.17
N PHE A 399 4.24 30.52 -24.87
CA PHE A 399 2.87 29.99 -24.84
C PHE A 399 2.27 29.90 -26.23
N ARG A 400 1.44 28.89 -26.46
CA ARG A 400 0.70 28.78 -27.73
C ARG A 400 -0.30 29.93 -27.88
N GLU A 401 -0.35 30.55 -29.06
CA GLU A 401 -1.25 31.68 -29.34
C GLU A 401 -2.42 31.41 -30.28
N ASP A 402 -2.30 30.40 -31.14
CA ASP A 402 -3.13 30.28 -32.34
C ASP A 402 -4.36 29.37 -32.16
N LYS A 403 -4.19 28.07 -32.36
CA LYS A 403 -5.25 27.07 -32.40
C LYS A 403 -5.46 26.49 -30.99
N PRO A 404 -6.71 26.36 -30.53
CA PRO A 404 -7.01 25.68 -29.28
C PRO A 404 -6.50 24.23 -29.31
N ILE A 405 -6.07 23.75 -28.15
CA ILE A 405 -5.77 22.32 -27.94
C ILE A 405 -7.06 21.49 -28.08
N ARG A 406 -6.94 20.34 -28.74
CA ARG A 406 -8.02 19.37 -28.93
C ARG A 406 -7.71 18.08 -28.17
N SER A 407 -8.76 17.33 -27.85
CA SER A 407 -8.60 15.94 -27.40
C SER A 407 -7.91 15.13 -28.51
N GLY A 408 -6.90 14.34 -28.13
CA GLY A 408 -6.05 13.57 -29.02
C GLY A 408 -4.78 14.30 -29.49
N ASP A 409 -4.63 15.61 -29.27
CA ASP A 409 -3.38 16.31 -29.59
C ASP A 409 -2.23 15.74 -28.72
N GLN A 410 -1.09 15.47 -29.36
CA GLN A 410 0.12 15.00 -28.68
C GLN A 410 0.77 16.12 -27.87
N VAL A 411 1.30 15.74 -26.71
CA VAL A 411 1.98 16.65 -25.79
C VAL A 411 3.22 16.00 -25.18
N VAL A 412 4.18 16.84 -24.81
CA VAL A 412 5.33 16.47 -24.00
C VAL A 412 5.26 17.20 -22.67
N VAL A 413 5.57 16.48 -21.60
CA VAL A 413 5.66 16.98 -20.24
C VAL A 413 7.10 16.88 -19.78
N VAL A 414 7.63 17.99 -19.26
CA VAL A 414 8.99 18.07 -18.72
C VAL A 414 8.93 18.50 -17.26
N GLY A 415 9.66 17.82 -16.39
CA GLY A 415 9.70 18.13 -14.95
C GLY A 415 10.75 17.31 -14.21
N PHE A 416 10.94 17.60 -12.93
CA PHE A 416 11.97 16.99 -12.09
C PHE A 416 11.34 16.02 -11.07
N PRO A 417 11.28 14.71 -11.37
CA PRO A 417 10.66 13.75 -10.48
C PRO A 417 11.59 13.39 -9.32
N LEU A 418 11.05 13.30 -8.10
CA LEU A 418 11.68 12.66 -6.93
C LEU A 418 13.18 12.99 -6.74
N SER A 419 13.56 14.27 -6.88
CA SER A 419 14.96 14.71 -6.92
C SER A 419 15.76 14.47 -5.62
N ALA A 420 15.09 14.18 -4.51
CA ALA A 420 15.72 13.74 -3.27
C ALA A 420 16.16 12.26 -3.27
N LEU A 421 15.72 11.45 -4.24
CA LEU A 421 15.93 9.99 -4.30
C LEU A 421 16.45 9.47 -5.65
N LEU A 422 16.20 10.18 -6.76
CA LEU A 422 16.50 9.68 -8.11
C LEU A 422 17.64 10.46 -8.79
N SER A 423 17.31 11.45 -9.63
CA SER A 423 18.26 12.21 -10.45
C SER A 423 17.93 13.71 -10.38
N ARG A 424 18.93 14.58 -10.59
CA ARG A 424 18.73 16.03 -10.76
C ARG A 424 18.44 16.42 -12.21
N GLU A 425 18.30 15.44 -13.10
CA GLU A 425 17.92 15.69 -14.49
C GLU A 425 16.39 15.72 -14.64
N PRO A 426 15.86 16.59 -15.52
CA PRO A 426 14.43 16.59 -15.80
C PRO A 426 14.06 15.36 -16.62
N ASN A 427 12.94 14.76 -16.26
CA ASN A 427 12.30 13.69 -16.99
C ASN A 427 11.42 14.27 -18.10
N ILE A 428 11.42 13.60 -19.25
CA ILE A 428 10.67 13.96 -20.45
C ILE A 428 9.70 12.81 -20.70
N THR A 429 8.41 13.12 -20.71
CA THR A 429 7.35 12.12 -20.92
C THR A 429 6.40 12.61 -22.00
N ASP A 430 6.10 11.76 -22.96
CA ASP A 430 5.12 12.02 -24.00
C ASP A 430 3.74 11.45 -23.65
N GLY A 431 2.70 12.02 -24.24
CA GLY A 431 1.34 11.54 -24.10
C GLY A 431 0.37 12.34 -24.98
N VAL A 432 -0.91 12.22 -24.67
CA VAL A 432 -1.98 12.94 -25.38
C VAL A 432 -2.88 13.67 -24.40
N ILE A 433 -3.54 14.73 -24.88
CA ILE A 433 -4.66 15.34 -24.19
C ILE A 433 -5.86 14.42 -24.31
N SER A 434 -6.21 13.69 -23.25
CA SER A 434 -7.35 12.76 -23.26
C SER A 434 -8.67 13.51 -23.15
N ALA A 435 -8.75 14.58 -22.37
CA ALA A 435 -9.95 15.40 -22.24
C ALA A 435 -9.67 16.90 -22.03
N LEU A 436 -10.60 17.74 -22.50
CA LEU A 436 -10.53 19.21 -22.41
C LEU A 436 -11.07 19.79 -21.10
N ALA A 437 -11.42 18.93 -20.14
CA ALA A 437 -11.89 19.33 -18.82
C ALA A 437 -11.34 18.36 -17.77
N GLY A 438 -11.05 18.90 -16.58
CA GLY A 438 -10.60 18.13 -15.43
C GLY A 438 -11.73 17.39 -14.71
N ILE A 439 -11.49 17.04 -13.45
CA ILE A 439 -12.46 16.35 -12.58
C ILE A 439 -13.81 17.09 -12.56
N ARG A 440 -14.91 16.36 -12.70
CA ARG A 440 -16.29 16.90 -12.68
C ARG A 440 -16.52 18.02 -13.72
N GLY A 441 -15.78 17.99 -14.83
CA GLY A 441 -15.93 18.98 -15.88
C GLY A 441 -15.26 20.33 -15.57
N ASP A 442 -14.28 20.39 -14.65
CA ASP A 442 -13.53 21.62 -14.39
C ASP A 442 -12.83 22.11 -15.67
N LYS A 443 -13.37 23.18 -16.26
CA LYS A 443 -12.92 23.74 -17.54
C LYS A 443 -11.53 24.37 -17.47
N ARG A 444 -10.95 24.54 -16.28
CA ARG A 444 -9.61 25.11 -16.07
C ARG A 444 -8.47 24.12 -16.32
N HIS A 445 -8.78 22.83 -16.47
CA HIS A 445 -7.79 21.77 -16.58
C HIS A 445 -7.93 20.93 -17.85
N TYR A 446 -6.82 20.37 -18.31
CA TYR A 446 -6.77 19.22 -19.21
C TYR A 446 -6.65 17.93 -18.41
N GLN A 447 -7.12 16.83 -19.00
CA GLN A 447 -6.69 15.48 -18.67
C GLN A 447 -5.67 15.02 -19.70
N LEU A 448 -4.62 14.36 -19.24
CA LEU A 448 -3.53 13.89 -20.09
C LEU A 448 -3.06 12.50 -19.69
N THR A 449 -2.58 11.73 -20.67
CA THR A 449 -2.09 10.36 -20.49
C THR A 449 -0.59 10.27 -20.18
N ALA A 450 0.14 11.38 -20.36
CA ALA A 450 1.58 11.41 -20.11
C ALA A 450 1.86 11.04 -18.64
N PRO A 451 2.79 10.10 -18.36
CA PRO A 451 3.11 9.72 -16.98
C PRO A 451 3.69 10.90 -16.18
N ILE A 452 3.03 11.31 -15.09
CA ILE A 452 3.50 12.37 -14.20
C ILE A 452 3.86 11.79 -12.83
N GLN A 453 5.07 12.08 -12.37
CA GLN A 453 5.60 11.62 -11.08
C GLN A 453 5.59 12.78 -10.05
N PRO A 454 5.58 12.48 -8.73
CA PRO A 454 5.78 13.50 -7.70
C PRO A 454 7.08 14.31 -7.93
N GLY A 455 6.96 15.64 -7.89
CA GLY A 455 8.05 16.58 -8.23
C GLY A 455 7.88 17.27 -9.59
N ASN A 456 7.11 16.68 -10.51
CA ASN A 456 6.82 17.29 -11.83
C ASN A 456 5.80 18.45 -11.75
N SER A 457 5.11 18.63 -10.61
CA SER A 457 4.20 19.76 -10.40
C SER A 457 4.86 21.09 -10.74
N GLY A 458 4.18 21.90 -11.54
CA GLY A 458 4.63 23.21 -12.01
C GLY A 458 5.44 23.16 -13.29
N GLY A 459 5.83 21.98 -13.77
CA GLY A 459 6.51 21.80 -15.05
C GLY A 459 5.61 22.14 -16.26
N PRO A 460 6.20 22.47 -17.42
CA PRO A 460 5.45 22.78 -18.63
C PRO A 460 4.84 21.53 -19.27
N VAL A 461 3.61 21.67 -19.76
CA VAL A 461 3.03 20.80 -20.79
C VAL A 461 3.10 21.55 -22.11
N VAL A 462 3.75 20.96 -23.10
CA VAL A 462 3.97 21.57 -24.43
C VAL A 462 3.37 20.72 -25.53
N ASP A 463 2.95 21.36 -26.62
CA ASP A 463 2.59 20.65 -27.85
C ASP A 463 3.84 20.30 -28.69
N MET A 464 3.59 19.68 -29.84
CA MET A 464 4.66 19.26 -30.73
C MET A 464 5.42 20.40 -31.43
N SER A 465 5.03 21.67 -31.30
CA SER A 465 5.88 22.81 -31.73
C SER A 465 6.83 23.30 -30.63
N GLY A 466 6.71 22.73 -29.44
CA GLY A 466 7.38 23.19 -28.24
C GLY A 466 6.74 24.44 -27.65
N SER A 467 5.46 24.69 -27.94
CA SER A 467 4.71 25.80 -27.32
C SER A 467 4.00 25.31 -26.07
N VAL A 468 4.05 26.09 -24.98
CA VAL A 468 3.39 25.76 -23.72
C VAL A 468 1.88 25.85 -23.88
N VAL A 469 1.23 24.74 -23.56
CA VAL A 469 -0.23 24.58 -23.60
C VAL A 469 -0.82 24.32 -22.22
N GLY A 470 -0.01 23.95 -21.23
CA GLY A 470 -0.46 23.86 -19.86
C GLY A 470 0.66 23.82 -18.83
N VAL A 471 0.27 23.82 -17.56
CA VAL A 471 1.16 23.68 -16.40
C VAL A 471 0.72 22.44 -15.64
N VAL A 472 1.64 21.49 -15.46
CA VAL A 472 1.36 20.25 -14.72
C VAL A 472 0.81 20.57 -13.35
N VAL A 473 -0.25 19.86 -12.94
CA VAL A 473 -0.69 19.87 -11.54
C VAL A 473 -0.83 18.43 -11.06
N SER A 474 0.04 18.04 -10.13
CA SER A 474 -0.11 16.77 -9.43
C SER A 474 -1.15 16.91 -8.32
N LYS A 475 -2.40 17.26 -8.68
CA LYS A 475 -3.53 17.36 -7.73
C LYS A 475 -4.53 16.22 -7.81
N LEU A 476 -4.16 15.09 -8.41
CA LEU A 476 -4.78 13.85 -7.98
C LEU A 476 -4.03 13.30 -6.79
N ASN A 477 -4.49 13.72 -5.61
CA ASN A 477 -4.45 12.80 -4.49
C ASN A 477 -5.38 11.64 -4.90
N ALA A 478 -4.79 10.58 -5.47
CA ALA A 478 -5.51 9.38 -5.90
C ALA A 478 -6.39 8.84 -4.77
N SER A 479 -5.95 9.02 -3.51
CA SER A 479 -6.72 8.72 -2.31
C SER A 479 -7.98 9.57 -2.18
N ARG A 480 -7.94 10.90 -2.42
CA ARG A 480 -9.15 11.76 -2.41
C ARG A 480 -10.14 11.50 -3.54
N VAL A 481 -9.65 11.04 -4.70
CA VAL A 481 -10.53 10.62 -5.80
C VAL A 481 -11.14 9.26 -5.48
N ALA A 482 -10.33 8.28 -5.06
CA ALA A 482 -10.81 6.99 -4.56
C ALA A 482 -11.77 7.10 -3.36
N GLU A 483 -11.55 8.08 -2.46
CA GLU A 483 -12.44 8.44 -1.34
C GLU A 483 -13.84 8.85 -1.81
N ARG A 484 -13.95 9.48 -3.00
CA ARG A 484 -15.20 10.09 -3.49
C ARG A 484 -15.88 9.32 -4.61
N THR A 485 -15.12 8.58 -5.43
CA THR A 485 -15.64 7.93 -6.64
C THR A 485 -15.57 6.42 -6.58
N GLY A 486 -14.78 5.82 -5.66
CA GLY A 486 -14.55 4.37 -5.64
C GLY A 486 -13.61 3.88 -6.74
N ASP A 487 -13.46 4.64 -7.83
CA ASP A 487 -12.53 4.37 -8.92
C ASP A 487 -11.19 5.12 -8.74
N ILE A 488 -10.08 4.46 -9.07
CA ILE A 488 -8.76 5.08 -9.24
C ILE A 488 -8.57 5.31 -10.74
N PRO A 489 -8.53 6.56 -11.22
CA PRO A 489 -8.22 6.83 -12.61
C PRO A 489 -6.80 6.33 -12.93
N GLN A 490 -6.69 5.31 -13.77
CA GLN A 490 -5.40 4.84 -14.28
C GLN A 490 -4.85 5.88 -15.26
N ASN A 491 -3.62 6.35 -15.04
CA ASN A 491 -2.89 7.26 -15.93
C ASN A 491 -3.64 8.56 -16.32
N VAL A 492 -4.53 9.07 -15.46
CA VAL A 492 -5.17 10.38 -15.68
C VAL A 492 -4.43 11.43 -14.87
N ASN A 493 -3.58 12.17 -15.56
CA ASN A 493 -2.88 13.32 -15.01
C ASN A 493 -3.58 14.62 -15.44
N PHE A 494 -3.27 15.72 -14.75
CA PHE A 494 -3.94 16.99 -14.96
C PHE A 494 -2.96 18.11 -15.19
N ALA A 495 -3.35 19.07 -16.02
CA ALA A 495 -2.62 20.31 -16.23
C ALA A 495 -3.57 21.49 -16.25
N ILE A 496 -3.18 22.61 -15.62
CA ILE A 496 -3.85 23.90 -15.78
C ILE A 496 -3.67 24.34 -17.22
N LYS A 497 -4.73 24.85 -17.85
CA LYS A 497 -4.66 25.34 -19.22
C LYS A 497 -3.82 26.62 -19.34
N SER A 498 -3.05 26.75 -20.41
CA SER A 498 -2.16 27.90 -20.62
C SER A 498 -2.89 29.24 -20.69
N GLU A 499 -4.16 29.29 -21.07
CA GLU A 499 -4.97 30.51 -21.05
C GLU A 499 -5.09 31.08 -19.65
N LEU A 500 -5.23 30.23 -18.64
CA LEU A 500 -5.30 30.64 -17.24
C LEU A 500 -3.94 31.12 -16.74
N ALA A 501 -2.86 30.44 -17.13
CA ALA A 501 -1.49 30.86 -16.84
C ALA A 501 -1.15 32.23 -17.47
N ARG A 502 -1.50 32.43 -18.75
CA ARG A 502 -1.32 33.70 -19.46
C ARG A 502 -2.13 34.82 -18.81
N LYS A 503 -3.38 34.55 -18.41
CA LYS A 503 -4.20 35.52 -17.69
C LYS A 503 -3.55 35.89 -16.36
N PHE A 504 -3.11 34.92 -15.56
CA PHE A 504 -2.40 35.14 -14.30
C PHE A 504 -1.15 36.02 -14.48
N LEU A 505 -0.32 35.74 -15.49
CA LEU A 505 0.86 36.55 -15.80
C LEU A 505 0.48 37.98 -16.22
N THR A 506 -0.56 38.13 -17.04
CA THR A 506 -1.07 39.43 -17.50
C THR A 506 -1.61 40.26 -16.35
N ASP A 507 -2.45 39.68 -15.50
CA ASP A 507 -3.07 40.34 -14.34
C ASP A 507 -2.03 40.83 -13.33
N ASN A 508 -0.84 40.21 -13.29
CA ASN A 508 0.27 40.56 -12.40
C ASN A 508 1.38 41.35 -13.10
N PHE A 509 1.15 41.84 -14.32
CA PHE A 509 2.13 42.63 -15.09
C PHE A 509 3.47 41.91 -15.32
N LEU A 510 3.45 40.58 -15.47
CA LEU A 510 4.62 39.76 -15.70
C LEU A 510 4.76 39.45 -17.21
N PRO A 511 5.80 39.96 -17.90
CA PRO A 511 5.96 39.73 -19.33
C PRO A 511 6.17 38.25 -19.65
N TYR A 512 5.56 37.78 -20.73
CA TYR A 512 5.77 36.45 -21.31
C TYR A 512 5.75 36.53 -22.83
N SER A 513 6.17 35.46 -23.50
CA SER A 513 6.16 35.36 -24.97
C SER A 513 5.23 34.28 -25.47
N THR A 514 4.80 34.41 -26.74
CA THR A 514 3.97 33.43 -27.44
C THR A 514 4.66 32.87 -28.68
N ALA A 515 4.15 31.76 -29.21
CA ALA A 515 4.59 31.16 -30.47
C ALA A 515 3.43 30.39 -31.15
N PRO A 516 3.47 30.23 -32.50
CA PRO A 516 2.49 29.44 -33.23
C PRO A 516 2.69 27.92 -33.05
N ALA A 517 1.67 27.13 -33.38
CA ALA A 517 1.69 25.66 -33.28
C ALA A 517 2.52 24.95 -34.39
N THR A 518 3.39 25.66 -35.09
CA THR A 518 4.15 25.15 -36.23
C THR A 518 5.57 25.73 -36.29
N PRO A 519 6.57 24.98 -36.78
CA PRO A 519 6.49 23.59 -37.26
C PRO A 519 6.41 22.57 -36.12
N THR A 520 5.92 21.36 -36.42
CA THR A 520 5.92 20.23 -35.49
C THR A 520 7.28 19.53 -35.50
N MET A 521 7.79 19.19 -34.33
CA MET A 521 9.06 18.52 -34.07
C MET A 521 8.80 17.10 -33.52
N SER A 522 9.83 16.25 -33.39
CA SER A 522 9.69 14.98 -32.69
C SER A 522 9.56 15.19 -31.18
N ALA A 523 9.02 14.23 -30.43
CA ALA A 523 8.88 14.35 -28.98
C ALA A 523 10.23 14.52 -28.28
N ALA A 524 11.28 13.88 -28.81
CA ALA A 524 12.65 14.04 -28.34
C ALA A 524 13.16 15.46 -28.55
N ASP A 525 13.01 16.03 -29.75
CA ASP A 525 13.47 17.39 -30.05
C ASP A 525 12.71 18.44 -29.22
N VAL A 526 11.41 18.23 -29.01
CA VAL A 526 10.59 19.07 -28.12
C VAL A 526 11.12 18.97 -26.69
N GLY A 527 11.39 17.76 -26.22
CA GLY A 527 11.97 17.49 -24.91
C GLY A 527 13.30 18.22 -24.70
N ASP A 528 14.24 18.09 -25.64
CA ASP A 528 15.56 18.73 -25.59
C ASP A 528 15.47 20.26 -25.61
N LYS A 529 14.52 20.81 -26.36
CA LYS A 529 14.24 22.26 -26.39
C LYS A 529 13.69 22.74 -25.05
N ILE A 530 12.69 22.04 -24.51
CA ILE A 530 11.97 22.48 -23.31
C ILE A 530 12.74 22.21 -22.02
N ARG A 531 13.58 21.17 -21.99
CA ARG A 531 14.52 20.89 -20.89
C ARG A 531 15.33 22.13 -20.50
N LYS A 532 15.84 22.87 -21.50
CA LYS A 532 16.70 24.06 -21.30
C LYS A 532 16.02 25.23 -20.59
N VAL A 533 14.69 25.31 -20.64
CA VAL A 533 13.89 26.39 -20.04
C VAL A 533 13.08 25.91 -18.84
N THR A 534 13.08 24.61 -18.55
CA THR A 534 12.43 24.02 -17.38
C THR A 534 13.26 24.30 -16.14
N ALA A 535 12.59 24.61 -15.04
CA ALA A 535 13.21 24.98 -13.78
C ALA A 535 12.99 23.92 -12.71
N PHE A 536 14.04 23.61 -11.95
CA PHE A 536 13.96 22.86 -10.71
C PHE A 536 13.80 23.84 -9.55
N ILE A 537 12.89 23.55 -8.64
CA ILE A 537 12.56 24.41 -7.49
C ILE A 537 12.80 23.63 -6.21
N GLU A 538 13.65 24.16 -5.35
CA GLU A 538 13.92 23.67 -4.00
C GLU A 538 13.31 24.63 -2.98
N CYS A 539 12.63 24.07 -1.99
CA CYS A 539 11.88 24.78 -0.98
C CYS A 539 12.30 24.28 0.41
N ASP A 540 12.88 25.18 1.22
CA ASP A 540 13.24 24.88 2.60
C ASP A 540 12.16 25.40 3.54
N GLY A 541 11.60 24.53 4.39
CA GLY A 541 10.50 24.81 5.33
C GLY A 541 10.91 25.35 6.71
#